data_AF-A0A1F9UT88-F1
#
_entry.id   AF-A0A1F9UT88-F1
#
_cell.length_a   1.000
_cell.length_b   1.000
_cell.length_c   1.000
_cell.angle_alpha   90.00
_cell.angle_beta   90.00
_cell.angle_gamma   90.00
#
_symmetry.space_group_name_H-M   'P 1'
#
loop_
_entity.id
_entity.type
_entity.pdbx_description
1 polymer ?
#
loop_
_entity_poly.entity_id
_entity_poly.type
_entity_poly.pdbx_seq_one_letter_code
_entity_poly.pdbx_strand_id
1 'polypeptide(L)'
;MKPLTLAAALTALLAVPSRALSPQEQTYLQKLGIDPNSKAVASAEADGTVSTTFENEPKEFSLRGLIAQGNVPKGVACFVTTRNFIARLKTNFAGTAIPKTNYDPIYLTIEERRLVARKIVSTI
;
A
#
# COMPACT_ATOMS: atom_id res chain seq x y z
N MET A 1 -31.29 -8.28 39.97
CA MET A 1 -30.11 -7.92 39.16
C MET A 1 -30.53 -8.03 37.69
N LYS A 2 -30.65 -6.90 36.97
CA LYS A 2 -31.07 -6.87 35.56
C LYS A 2 -29.82 -6.91 34.68
N PRO A 3 -29.72 -7.79 33.67
CA PRO A 3 -28.56 -7.81 32.79
C PRO A 3 -28.60 -6.59 31.84
N LEU A 4 -27.52 -5.81 31.83
CA LEU A 4 -27.25 -4.82 30.78
C LEU A 4 -26.90 -5.57 29.50
N THR A 5 -27.74 -5.43 28.48
CA THR A 5 -27.44 -5.90 27.13
C THR A 5 -26.46 -4.90 26.48
N LEU A 6 -25.22 -5.31 26.30
CA LEU A 6 -24.20 -4.56 25.57
C LEU A 6 -24.57 -4.59 24.07
N ALA A 7 -24.99 -3.45 23.52
CA ALA A 7 -25.14 -3.29 22.08
C ALA A 7 -23.74 -3.21 21.45
N ALA A 8 -23.27 -4.32 20.88
CA ALA A 8 -22.11 -4.33 20.01
C ALA A 8 -22.51 -3.68 18.66
N ALA A 9 -22.26 -2.38 18.53
CA ALA A 9 -22.33 -1.69 17.25
C ALA A 9 -21.22 -2.23 16.35
N LEU A 10 -21.59 -3.15 15.45
CA LEU A 10 -20.73 -3.70 14.41
C LEU A 10 -20.44 -2.58 13.40
N THR A 11 -19.27 -1.96 13.49
CA THR A 11 -18.80 -0.96 12.53
C THR A 11 -18.62 -1.64 11.18
N ALA A 12 -19.60 -1.49 10.30
CA ALA A 12 -19.48 -1.93 8.91
C ALA A 12 -18.33 -1.16 8.26
N LEU A 13 -17.20 -1.84 8.03
CA LEU A 13 -16.14 -1.37 7.15
C LEU A 13 -16.78 -1.15 5.77
N LEU A 14 -17.01 0.10 5.39
CA LEU A 14 -17.33 0.46 4.02
C LEU A 14 -16.08 0.20 3.19
N ALA A 15 -16.00 -1.00 2.58
CA ALA A 15 -15.07 -1.25 1.50
C ALA A 15 -15.45 -0.31 0.35
N VAL A 16 -14.77 0.83 0.25
CA VAL A 16 -14.92 1.74 -0.89
C VAL A 16 -14.60 0.91 -2.13
N PRO A 17 -15.51 0.79 -3.12
CA PRO A 17 -15.23 -0.01 -4.29
C PRO A 17 -13.99 0.56 -4.99
N SER A 18 -12.96 -0.26 -5.15
CA SER A 18 -11.79 0.06 -5.95
C SER A 18 -12.26 0.38 -7.35
N ARG A 19 -12.37 1.67 -7.69
CA ARG A 19 -12.68 2.09 -9.05
C ARG A 19 -11.52 1.64 -9.94
N ALA A 20 -11.77 1.35 -11.21
CA ALA A 20 -10.68 1.18 -12.16
C ALA A 20 -9.87 2.49 -12.28
N LEU A 21 -8.58 2.40 -12.63
CA LEU A 21 -7.77 3.57 -12.98
C LEU A 21 -8.37 4.25 -14.22
N SER A 22 -8.46 5.58 -14.19
CA SER A 22 -8.87 6.38 -15.33
C SER A 22 -7.87 6.28 -16.50
N PRO A 23 -8.29 6.54 -17.75
CA PRO A 23 -7.36 6.54 -18.89
C PRO A 23 -6.16 7.50 -18.72
N GLN A 24 -6.36 8.62 -18.04
CA GLN A 24 -5.30 9.59 -17.75
C GLN A 24 -4.27 9.02 -16.76
N GLU A 25 -4.72 8.37 -15.69
CA GLU A 25 -3.84 7.70 -14.73
C GLU A 25 -3.06 6.55 -15.37
N GLN A 26 -3.72 5.76 -16.23
CA GLN A 26 -3.06 4.69 -16.99
C GLN A 26 -1.99 5.24 -17.93
N THR A 27 -2.29 6.31 -18.66
CA THR A 27 -1.34 6.98 -19.56
C THR A 27 -0.14 7.52 -18.77
N TYR A 28 -0.37 8.07 -17.59
CA TYR A 28 0.70 8.56 -16.73
C TYR A 28 1.62 7.41 -16.27
N LEU A 29 1.07 6.29 -15.81
CA LEU A 29 1.85 5.11 -15.45
C LEU A 29 2.68 4.57 -16.62
N GLN A 30 2.09 4.51 -17.81
CA GLN A 30 2.78 4.10 -19.03
C GLN A 30 3.96 5.03 -19.37
N LYS A 31 3.81 6.35 -19.20
CA LYS A 31 4.90 7.32 -19.37
C LYS A 31 6.06 7.09 -18.39
N LEU A 32 5.78 6.53 -17.22
CA LEU A 32 6.80 6.13 -16.24
C LEU A 32 7.39 4.73 -16.50
N GLY A 33 6.96 4.05 -17.56
CA GLY A 33 7.36 2.66 -17.85
C GLY A 33 6.72 1.63 -16.91
N ILE A 34 5.63 1.99 -16.23
CA ILE A 34 4.88 1.11 -15.33
C ILE A 34 3.66 0.58 -16.09
N ASP A 35 3.54 -0.75 -16.20
CA ASP A 35 2.35 -1.37 -16.79
C ASP A 35 1.13 -1.21 -15.87
N PRO A 36 0.10 -0.45 -16.28
CA PRO A 36 -1.10 -0.21 -15.47
C PRO A 36 -1.92 -1.47 -15.21
N ASN A 37 -1.75 -2.53 -16.00
CA ASN A 37 -2.46 -3.81 -15.85
C ASN A 37 -1.64 -4.84 -15.05
N SER A 38 -0.46 -4.47 -14.57
CA SER A 38 0.40 -5.38 -13.82
C SER A 38 -0.20 -5.72 -12.44
N LYS A 39 0.14 -6.92 -11.93
CA LYS A 39 -0.21 -7.33 -10.55
C LYS A 39 0.29 -6.35 -9.49
N ALA A 40 1.39 -5.65 -9.76
CA ALA A 40 1.95 -4.67 -8.85
C ALA A 40 1.06 -3.44 -8.72
N VAL A 41 0.59 -2.90 -9.85
CA VAL A 41 -0.37 -1.78 -9.86
C VAL A 41 -1.69 -2.20 -9.25
N ALA A 42 -2.19 -3.41 -9.56
CA ALA A 42 -3.41 -3.93 -8.95
C ALA A 42 -3.30 -4.03 -7.42
N SER A 43 -2.15 -4.44 -6.90
CA SER A 43 -1.90 -4.50 -5.45
C SER A 43 -1.88 -3.10 -4.82
N ALA A 44 -1.28 -2.13 -5.51
CA ALA A 44 -1.22 -0.74 -5.06
C ALA A 44 -2.60 -0.06 -5.06
N GLU A 45 -3.46 -0.33 -6.04
CA GLU A 45 -4.84 0.16 -6.07
C GLU A 45 -5.72 -0.54 -5.02
N ALA A 46 -5.53 -1.85 -4.79
CA ALA A 46 -6.32 -2.62 -3.83
C ALA A 46 -6.14 -2.14 -2.39
N ASP A 47 -4.97 -1.60 -2.05
CA ASP A 47 -4.70 -1.01 -0.74
C ASP A 47 -5.41 0.35 -0.53
N GLY A 48 -5.83 1.02 -1.61
CA GLY A 48 -6.48 2.33 -1.53
C GLY A 48 -5.59 3.41 -0.90
N THR A 49 -6.06 4.03 0.17
CA THR A 49 -5.28 5.00 0.95
C THR A 49 -4.54 4.29 2.08
N VAL A 50 -3.22 4.41 2.07
CA VAL A 50 -2.32 3.96 3.13
C VAL A 50 -2.07 5.11 4.08
N SER A 51 -2.70 5.05 5.26
CA SER A 51 -2.42 5.98 6.36
C SER A 51 -1.30 5.42 7.25
N THR A 52 -0.31 6.25 7.56
CA THR A 52 0.83 5.88 8.40
C THR A 52 1.27 7.07 9.24
N THR A 53 2.17 6.82 10.18
CA THR A 53 2.92 7.87 10.86
C THR A 53 4.39 7.68 10.50
N PHE A 54 5.03 8.71 9.97
CA PHE A 54 6.46 8.71 9.65
C PHE A 54 7.08 9.95 10.31
N GLU A 55 8.17 9.77 11.05
CA GLU A 55 8.80 10.87 11.82
C GLU A 55 7.83 11.61 12.77
N ASN A 56 6.87 10.89 13.36
CA ASN A 56 5.80 11.42 14.21
C ASN A 56 4.76 12.31 13.50
N GLU A 57 4.79 12.39 12.18
CA GLU A 57 3.78 13.07 11.38
C GLU A 57 2.82 12.06 10.73
N PRO A 58 1.50 12.29 10.81
CA PRO A 58 0.55 11.50 10.03
C PRO A 58 0.76 11.78 8.53
N LYS A 59 0.85 10.71 7.75
CA LYS A 59 0.99 10.75 6.29
C LYS A 59 -0.05 9.81 5.67
N GLU A 60 -0.61 10.24 4.55
CA GLU A 60 -1.52 9.43 3.76
C GLU A 60 -1.01 9.35 2.32
N PHE A 61 -0.96 8.14 1.78
CA PHE A 61 -0.49 7.89 0.43
C PHE A 61 -1.50 7.01 -0.30
N SER A 62 -1.78 7.35 -1.54
CA SER A 62 -2.51 6.48 -2.47
C SER A 62 -1.86 6.58 -3.83
N LEU A 63 -2.00 5.54 -4.67
CA LEU A 63 -1.45 5.57 -6.01
C LEU A 63 -2.01 6.77 -6.79
N ARG A 64 -3.32 6.99 -6.72
CA ARG A 64 -4.01 8.11 -7.36
C ARG A 64 -3.56 9.46 -6.82
N GLY A 65 -3.38 9.59 -5.51
CA GLY A 65 -2.88 10.82 -4.90
C GLY A 65 -1.48 11.17 -5.40
N LEU A 66 -0.60 10.17 -5.52
CA LEU A 66 0.75 10.36 -6.05
C LEU A 66 0.76 10.65 -7.56
N ILE A 67 -0.14 10.03 -8.33
CA ILE A 67 -0.32 10.36 -9.76
C ILE A 67 -0.84 11.80 -9.92
N ALA A 68 -1.84 12.19 -9.13
CA ALA A 68 -2.45 13.53 -9.19
C ALA A 68 -1.46 14.64 -8.81
N GLN A 69 -0.48 14.34 -7.96
CA GLN A 69 0.61 15.26 -7.65
C GLN A 69 1.54 15.53 -8.86
N GLY A 70 1.54 14.68 -9.89
CA GLY A 70 2.18 14.91 -11.21
C GLY A 70 3.71 15.03 -11.25
N ASN A 71 4.35 15.28 -10.10
CA ASN A 71 5.73 15.76 -9.99
C ASN A 71 6.63 14.77 -9.25
N VAL A 72 6.09 13.59 -8.88
CA VAL A 72 6.76 12.58 -8.05
C VAL A 72 6.83 11.23 -8.78
N PRO A 73 7.48 11.16 -9.96
CA PRO A 73 7.57 9.92 -10.74
C PRO A 73 8.27 8.80 -9.96
N LYS A 74 9.32 9.14 -9.21
CA LYS A 74 9.99 8.20 -8.29
C LYS A 74 9.06 7.74 -7.17
N GLY A 75 8.22 8.63 -6.64
CA GLY A 75 7.25 8.30 -5.60
C GLY A 75 6.22 7.27 -6.06
N VAL A 76 5.68 7.43 -7.28
CA VAL A 76 4.75 6.46 -7.87
C VAL A 76 5.40 5.08 -8.04
N ALA A 77 6.61 5.03 -8.62
CA ALA A 77 7.34 3.76 -8.77
C ALA A 77 7.65 3.09 -7.42
N CYS A 78 8.05 3.89 -6.43
CA CYS A 78 8.33 3.42 -5.09
C CYS A 78 7.08 2.89 -4.37
N PHE A 79 5.96 3.59 -4.50
CA PHE A 79 4.69 3.18 -3.92
C PHE A 79 4.23 1.85 -4.52
N VAL A 80 4.16 1.74 -5.85
CA VAL A 80 3.73 0.51 -6.54
C VAL A 80 4.58 -0.70 -6.14
N THR A 81 5.91 -0.53 -6.13
CA THR A 81 6.84 -1.59 -5.74
C THR A 81 6.66 -1.99 -4.28
N THR A 82 6.53 -1.02 -3.38
CA THR A 82 6.38 -1.26 -1.93
C THR A 82 5.06 -1.97 -1.62
N ARG A 83 3.94 -1.52 -2.20
CA ARG A 83 2.64 -2.16 -1.99
C ARG A 83 2.61 -3.58 -2.53
N ASN A 84 3.13 -3.81 -3.75
CA ASN A 84 3.28 -5.14 -4.31
C ASN A 84 4.15 -6.07 -3.45
N PHE A 85 5.28 -5.56 -2.93
CA PHE A 85 6.13 -6.32 -2.02
C PHE A 85 5.36 -6.74 -0.76
N ILE A 86 4.62 -5.82 -0.13
CA ILE A 86 3.84 -6.13 1.06
C ILE A 86 2.74 -7.16 0.77
N ALA A 87 2.00 -7.01 -0.33
CA ALA A 87 0.98 -7.97 -0.72
C ALA A 87 1.57 -9.39 -0.87
N ARG A 88 2.74 -9.50 -1.52
CA ARG A 88 3.48 -10.77 -1.65
C ARG A 88 4.01 -11.28 -0.31
N LEU A 89 4.56 -10.40 0.53
CA LEU A 89 5.14 -10.76 1.82
C LEU A 89 4.06 -11.28 2.80
N LYS A 90 2.88 -10.67 2.81
CA LYS A 90 1.72 -11.14 3.59
C LYS A 90 1.23 -12.52 3.13
N THR A 91 1.34 -12.82 1.84
CA THR A 91 0.89 -14.09 1.25
C THR A 91 1.94 -15.20 1.36
N ASN A 92 3.21 -14.88 1.15
CA ASN A 92 4.33 -15.82 1.18
C ASN A 92 5.55 -15.16 1.83
N PHE A 93 5.58 -15.18 3.16
CA PHE A 93 6.64 -14.54 3.93
C PHE A 93 8.03 -15.11 3.64
N ALA A 94 8.15 -16.44 3.59
CA ALA A 94 9.43 -17.12 3.38
C ALA A 94 9.99 -16.87 1.97
N GLY A 95 9.16 -17.02 0.93
CA GLY A 95 9.58 -16.92 -0.47
C GLY A 95 9.64 -15.51 -1.06
N THR A 96 9.22 -14.48 -0.32
CA THR A 96 9.26 -13.10 -0.82
C THR A 96 10.59 -12.45 -0.47
N ALA A 97 11.39 -12.10 -1.49
CA ALA A 97 12.62 -11.33 -1.32
C ALA A 97 12.33 -9.84 -1.10
N ILE A 98 13.20 -9.17 -0.34
CA ILE A 98 13.15 -7.73 -0.13
C ILE A 98 13.56 -7.03 -1.44
N PRO A 99 12.79 -6.04 -1.94
CA PRO A 99 13.17 -5.33 -3.16
C PRO A 99 14.46 -4.54 -2.96
N LYS A 100 15.34 -4.58 -3.97
CA LYS A 100 16.63 -3.84 -3.96
C LYS A 100 16.52 -2.41 -4.50
N THR A 101 15.46 -2.13 -5.25
CA THR A 101 15.25 -0.86 -5.97
C THR A 101 13.80 -0.42 -5.80
N ASN A 102 13.56 0.89 -5.86
CA ASN A 102 12.23 1.49 -5.78
C ASN A 102 11.42 0.99 -4.57
N TYR A 103 12.06 0.70 -3.45
CA TYR A 103 11.38 0.39 -2.20
C TYR A 103 11.57 1.56 -1.24
N ASP A 104 10.49 1.99 -0.59
CA ASP A 104 10.53 3.10 0.35
C ASP A 104 9.67 2.78 1.60
N PRO A 105 10.30 2.68 2.79
CA PRO A 105 9.60 2.45 4.05
C PRO A 105 8.56 3.51 4.42
N ILE A 106 8.58 4.70 3.79
CA ILE A 106 7.57 5.74 4.04
C ILE A 106 6.16 5.27 3.65
N TYR A 107 6.04 4.36 2.67
CA TYR A 107 4.77 3.81 2.19
C TYR A 107 4.28 2.57 2.94
N LEU A 108 4.91 2.28 4.08
CA LEU A 108 4.50 1.21 4.98
C LEU A 108 3.67 1.75 6.15
N THR A 109 2.64 1.00 6.53
CA THR A 109 2.01 1.18 7.84
C THR A 109 2.95 0.75 8.98
N ILE A 110 2.60 1.08 10.22
CA ILE A 110 3.38 0.65 11.40
C ILE A 110 3.51 -0.89 11.45
N GLU A 111 2.41 -1.61 11.22
CA GLU A 111 2.43 -3.08 11.25
C GLU A 111 3.23 -3.69 10.10
N GLU A 112 3.17 -3.07 8.92
CA GLU A 112 3.98 -3.51 7.78
C GLU A 112 5.47 -3.28 8.01
N ARG A 113 5.87 -2.18 8.67
CA ARG A 113 7.26 -1.97 9.08
C ARG A 113 7.74 -3.07 10.02
N ARG A 114 6.91 -3.49 10.99
CA ARG A 114 7.24 -4.62 11.87
C ARG A 114 7.36 -5.93 11.09
N LEU A 115 6.46 -6.18 10.15
CA LEU A 115 6.51 -7.36 9.28
C LEU A 115 7.81 -7.40 8.46
N VAL A 116 8.19 -6.27 7.86
CA VAL A 116 9.43 -6.16 7.07
C VAL A 116 10.66 -6.29 7.95
N ALA A 117 10.67 -5.70 9.16
CA ALA A 117 11.77 -5.85 10.10
C ALA A 117 12.01 -7.33 10.46
N ARG A 118 10.94 -8.10 10.72
CA ARG A 118 11.05 -9.54 10.92
C ARG A 118 11.65 -10.25 9.71
N LYS A 119 11.27 -9.84 8.49
CA LYS A 119 11.81 -10.42 7.26
C LYS A 119 13.30 -10.13 7.08
N ILE A 120 13.74 -8.91 7.41
CA ILE A 120 15.15 -8.54 7.38
C ILE A 120 15.94 -9.43 8.33
N VAL A 121 15.49 -9.53 9.59
CA VAL A 121 16.16 -10.35 10.60
C VAL A 121 16.23 -11.82 10.19
N SER A 122 15.18 -12.38 9.56
CA SER A 122 15.20 -13.77 9.11
C SER A 122 16.09 -14.04 7.88
N THR A 123 16.65 -13.00 7.26
CA THR A 123 17.47 -13.10 6.05
C THR A 123 18.98 -12.90 6.34
N ILE A 124 19.31 -12.47 7.56
CA ILE A 124 20.67 -12.31 8.10
C ILE A 124 21.02 -13.58 8.87
#